data_AF-A0A8B6ERW2-F1
#
_entry.id   AF-A0A8B6ERW2-F1
#
_cell.length_a   1.000
_cell.length_b   1.000
_cell.length_c   1.000
_cell.angle_alpha   90.00
_cell.angle_beta   90.00
_cell.angle_gamma   90.00
#
_symmetry.space_group_name_H-M   'P 1'
#
loop_
_entity.id
_entity.type
_entity.pdbx_description
1 polymer ?
#
loop_
_entity_poly.entity_id
_entity_poly.type
_entity_poly.pdbx_seq_one_letter_code
_entity_poly.pdbx_strand_id
1 'polypeptide(L)'
;QYPYPYWVIDTDYRRFAVTWTCIDLFNGSHLQYVFVLSRSRRGLPQYIRYLIHRYLQAFGVDTRNLQSNDQTTCYTAAQNTTGSGSTFQRGRPFQR
;
A
#
# COMPACT_ATOMS: atom_id res chain seq x y z
N GLN A 1 7.08 21.47 0.18
CA GLN A 1 7.06 20.00 0.37
C GLN A 1 7.51 19.73 1.80
N TYR A 2 6.60 19.36 2.72
CA TYR A 2 7.00 18.89 4.04
C TYR A 2 7.33 17.39 3.92
N PRO A 3 8.53 16.92 4.29
CA PRO A 3 8.85 15.50 4.19
C PRO A 3 8.01 14.75 5.23
N TYR A 4 7.10 13.89 4.78
CA TYR A 4 6.44 12.95 5.69
C TYR A 4 7.43 11.84 6.04
N PRO A 5 7.56 11.48 7.33
CA PRO A 5 8.49 10.45 7.75
C PRO A 5 8.11 9.10 7.14
N TYR A 6 9.11 8.30 6.74
CA TYR A 6 8.90 6.98 6.15
C TYR A 6 9.76 5.95 6.87
N TRP A 7 9.20 5.33 7.90
CA TRP A 7 9.91 4.36 8.74
C TRP A 7 9.62 2.95 8.27
N VAL A 8 10.66 2.13 8.10
CA VAL A 8 10.51 0.68 7.96
C VAL A 8 10.53 0.09 9.37
N ILE A 9 9.38 -0.37 9.84
CA ILE A 9 9.21 -0.86 11.23
C ILE A 9 9.35 -2.37 11.35
N ASP A 10 9.24 -3.11 10.25
CA ASP A 10 9.53 -4.55 10.19
C ASP A 10 9.81 -4.98 8.75
N THR A 11 10.70 -5.94 8.56
CA THR A 11 11.04 -6.50 7.24
C THR A 11 11.89 -7.75 7.39
N ASP A 12 11.67 -8.74 6.53
CA ASP A 12 12.58 -9.87 6.35
C ASP A 12 13.45 -9.75 5.09
N TYR A 13 13.36 -8.60 4.41
CA TYR A 13 14.01 -8.22 3.14
C TYR A 13 13.65 -9.09 1.92
N ARG A 14 13.18 -10.32 2.14
CA ARG A 14 12.95 -11.35 1.11
C ARG A 14 11.51 -11.46 0.67
N ARG A 15 10.55 -11.17 1.56
CA ARG A 15 9.12 -11.38 1.31
C ARG A 15 8.31 -10.13 1.57
N PHE A 16 8.58 -9.41 2.66
CA PHE A 16 7.75 -8.27 3.05
C PHE A 16 8.57 -7.11 3.63
N ALA A 17 7.94 -5.94 3.64
CA ALA A 17 8.34 -4.80 4.46
C ALA A 17 7.09 -4.10 4.97
N VAL A 18 7.11 -3.64 6.22
CA VAL A 18 6.05 -2.86 6.84
C VAL A 18 6.59 -1.46 7.06
N THR A 19 5.88 -0.47 6.52
CA THR A 19 6.22 0.92 6.75
C THR A 19 5.17 1.63 7.57
N TRP A 20 5.62 2.62 8.34
CA TRP A 20 4.78 3.43 9.19
C TRP A 20 5.16 4.90 9.06
N THR A 21 4.13 5.72 9.02
CA THR A 21 4.23 7.17 8.99
C THR A 21 3.25 7.69 10.03
N CYS A 22 3.70 8.62 10.86
CA CYS A 22 2.84 9.38 11.76
C CYS A 22 3.13 10.85 11.61
N ILE A 23 2.06 11.63 11.54
CA ILE A 23 2.13 13.06 11.32
C ILE A 23 1.28 13.72 12.39
N ASP A 24 1.88 14.63 13.14
CA ASP A 24 1.16 15.42 14.12
C ASP A 24 0.26 16.42 13.40
N LEU A 25 -0.98 16.51 13.86
CA LEU A 25 -1.96 17.49 13.45
C LEU A 25 -2.11 18.53 14.56
N PHE A 26 -2.86 19.59 14.28
CA PHE A 26 -3.24 20.55 15.31
C PHE A 26 -4.04 19.86 16.44
N ASN A 27 -3.96 20.43 17.64
CA ASN A 27 -4.68 19.98 18.84
C ASN A 27 -4.26 18.61 19.39
N GLY A 28 -3.01 18.17 19.15
CA GLY A 28 -2.47 16.92 19.72
C GLY A 28 -3.04 15.65 19.11
N SER A 29 -3.79 15.76 18.02
CA SER A 29 -4.20 14.62 17.20
C SER A 29 -3.08 14.26 16.22
N HIS A 30 -3.09 13.02 15.71
CA HIS A 30 -2.10 12.57 14.74
C HIS A 30 -2.75 11.68 13.69
N LEU A 31 -2.17 11.67 12.49
CA LEU A 31 -2.58 10.84 11.38
C LEU A 31 -1.54 9.75 11.16
N GLN A 32 -2.00 8.49 11.13
CA GLN A 32 -1.12 7.35 10.89
C GLN A 32 -1.39 6.71 9.53
N TYR A 33 -0.32 6.31 8.86
CA TYR A 33 -0.38 5.48 7.65
C TYR A 33 0.51 4.27 7.83
N VAL A 34 0.03 3.13 7.34
CA VAL A 34 0.79 1.89 7.28
C VAL A 34 0.67 1.27 5.90
N PHE A 35 1.82 0.85 5.36
CA PHE A 35 1.86 0.06 4.14
C PHE A 35 2.51 -1.28 4.43
N VAL A 36 1.82 -2.35 4.03
CA VAL A 36 2.37 -3.71 4.00
C VAL A 36 2.77 -4.03 2.57
N LEU A 37 4.07 -4.08 2.33
CA LEU A 37 4.66 -4.30 1.00
C LEU A 37 5.02 -5.77 0.83
N SER A 38 4.85 -6.27 -0.40
CA SER A 38 5.15 -7.66 -0.79
C SER A 38 6.17 -7.68 -1.93
N ARG A 39 7.12 -8.60 -1.89
CA ARG A 39 8.01 -8.91 -3.03
C ARG A 39 7.29 -9.66 -4.17
N SER A 40 6.08 -10.17 -3.92
CA SER A 40 5.24 -10.89 -4.89
C SER A 40 3.97 -10.11 -5.21
N ARG A 41 3.59 -10.03 -6.49
CA ARG A 41 2.31 -9.44 -6.93
C ARG A 41 1.08 -10.19 -6.44
N ARG A 42 1.22 -11.49 -6.17
CA ARG A 42 0.13 -12.31 -5.62
C ARG A 42 -0.11 -12.02 -4.13
N GLY A 43 0.67 -11.12 -3.53
CA GLY A 43 0.61 -10.76 -2.13
C GLY A 43 1.41 -11.72 -1.23
N LEU A 44 1.17 -11.59 0.06
CA LEU A 44 1.82 -12.37 1.11
C LEU A 44 1.00 -13.61 1.49
N PRO A 45 1.65 -14.74 1.84
CA PRO A 45 0.97 -15.87 2.45
C PRO A 45 0.17 -15.46 3.69
N GLN A 46 -0.97 -16.15 3.94
CA GLN A 46 -1.88 -15.83 5.03
C GLN A 46 -1.19 -15.78 6.40
N TYR A 47 -0.27 -16.71 6.68
CA TYR A 47 0.46 -16.73 7.95
C TYR A 47 1.34 -15.49 8.16
N ILE A 48 1.99 -14.98 7.09
CA ILE A 48 2.78 -13.74 7.18
C ILE A 48 1.86 -12.55 7.44
N ARG A 49 0.70 -12.49 6.75
CA ARG A 49 -0.30 -11.43 6.98
C ARG A 49 -0.77 -11.43 8.43
N TYR A 50 -1.06 -12.61 8.99
CA TYR A 50 -1.46 -12.76 10.39
C TYR A 50 -0.39 -12.23 11.35
N LEU A 51 0.88 -12.60 11.16
CA LEU A 51 1.99 -12.13 11.99
C LEU A 51 2.16 -10.61 11.92
N ILE A 52 2.10 -10.03 10.72
CA ILE A 52 2.17 -8.57 10.53
C ILE A 52 0.99 -7.87 11.23
N HIS A 53 -0.23 -8.40 11.12
CA HIS A 53 -1.38 -7.82 11.83
C HIS A 53 -1.19 -7.84 13.35
N ARG A 54 -0.66 -8.94 13.91
CA ARG A 54 -0.36 -9.03 15.35
C ARG A 54 0.73 -8.05 15.77
N TYR A 55 1.78 -7.90 14.97
CA TYR A 55 2.84 -6.93 15.21
C TYR A 55 2.31 -5.50 15.21
N LEU A 56 1.52 -5.12 14.21
CA LEU A 56 0.92 -3.79 14.10
C LEU A 56 -0.03 -3.47 15.26
N GLN A 57 -0.85 -4.42 15.69
CA GLN A 57 -1.72 -4.26 16.86
C GLN A 57 -0.92 -4.04 18.14
N ALA A 58 0.16 -4.80 18.35
CA ALA A 58 1.06 -4.61 19.48
C ALA A 58 1.79 -3.26 19.42
N PHE A 59 2.04 -2.76 18.20
CA PHE A 59 2.60 -1.43 17.95
C PHE A 59 1.59 -0.28 18.13
N GLY A 60 0.32 -0.57 18.39
CA GLY A 60 -0.73 0.44 18.59
C GLY A 60 -1.40 0.93 17.30
N VAL A 61 -1.19 0.23 16.17
CA VAL A 61 -1.85 0.54 14.89
C VAL A 61 -3.16 -0.23 14.78
N ASP A 62 -4.25 0.48 14.45
CA ASP A 62 -5.53 -0.16 14.12
C ASP A 62 -5.50 -0.79 12.73
N THR A 63 -5.45 -2.12 12.68
CA THR A 63 -5.37 -2.89 11.44
C THR A 63 -6.71 -3.03 10.70
N ARG A 64 -7.84 -2.61 11.29
CA ARG A 64 -9.18 -2.78 10.69
C ARG A 64 -9.35 -2.00 9.38
N ASN A 65 -8.60 -0.92 9.22
CA ASN A 65 -8.64 -0.05 8.04
C ASN A 65 -7.64 -0.47 6.95
N LEU A 66 -6.86 -1.55 7.15
CA LEU A 66 -5.96 -2.05 6.13
C LEU A 66 -6.74 -2.65 4.97
N GLN A 67 -6.57 -2.07 3.79
CA GLN A 67 -7.16 -2.57 2.55
C GLN A 67 -6.12 -3.35 1.73
N SER A 68 -6.57 -4.45 1.13
CA SER A 68 -5.72 -5.22 0.22
C SER A 68 -5.80 -4.62 -1.18
N ASN A 69 -4.67 -4.22 -1.73
CA ASN A 69 -4.60 -3.75 -3.12
C ASN A 69 -4.49 -4.95 -4.07
N ASP A 70 -5.38 -5.02 -5.07
CA ASP A 70 -5.20 -5.94 -6.20
C ASP A 70 -4.06 -5.42 -7.08
N GLN A 71 -3.08 -6.28 -7.36
CA GLN A 71 -1.88 -5.97 -8.15
C GLN A 71 -1.76 -6.87 -9.39
N THR A 72 -2.84 -7.57 -9.76
CA THR A 72 -2.84 -8.49 -10.90
C THR A 72 -2.94 -7.76 -12.25
N THR A 73 -3.50 -6.55 -12.30
CA THR A 73 -3.81 -5.80 -13.54
C THR A 73 -2.82 -4.70 -13.89
N CYS A 74 -1.76 -4.48 -13.10
CA CYS A 74 -0.83 -3.35 -13.28
C CYS A 74 0.02 -3.39 -14.58
N TYR A 75 -0.06 -4.44 -15.40
CA TYR A 75 0.73 -4.62 -16.63
C TYR A 75 -0.06 -4.50 -17.93
N THR A 76 -1.39 -4.58 -17.90
CA THR A 76 -2.21 -4.45 -19.12
C THR A 76 -2.29 -3.01 -19.62
N ALA A 77 -1.90 -2.02 -18.81
CA ALA A 77 -1.87 -0.62 -19.19
C ALA A 77 -0.56 -0.18 -19.90
N ALA A 78 0.52 -0.99 -19.84
CA ALA A 78 1.85 -0.56 -20.26
C ALA A 78 2.37 -1.21 -21.55
N GLN A 79 1.60 -2.09 -22.20
CA GLN A 79 2.09 -2.89 -23.35
C GLN A 79 1.28 -2.77 -24.66
N ASN A 80 0.33 -1.84 -24.77
CA ASN A 80 -0.37 -1.56 -26.03
C ASN A 80 0.12 -0.27 -26.72
N THR A 81 1.41 0.05 -26.65
CA THR A 81 2.02 1.15 -27.43
C THR A 81 3.14 0.64 -28.31
N THR A 82 2.80 -0.27 -29.22
CA THR A 82 3.55 -0.50 -30.46
C THR A 82 2.55 -0.86 -31.55
N GLY A 83 2.02 0.16 -32.22
CA GLY A 83 1.17 -0.01 -33.42
C GLY A 83 0.01 0.99 -33.48
N SER A 84 0.23 2.10 -34.19
CA SER A 84 -0.75 2.97 -34.87
C SER A 84 -2.15 3.15 -34.26
N GLY A 85 -2.44 4.34 -33.72
CA GLY A 85 -3.81 4.82 -33.46
C GLY A 85 -4.09 5.26 -32.03
N SER A 86 -3.62 6.45 -31.64
CA SER A 86 -3.98 7.08 -30.37
C SER A 86 -5.43 7.61 -30.41
N THR A 87 -6.37 6.88 -29.80
CA THR A 87 -7.60 7.50 -29.27
C THR A 87 -7.59 7.34 -27.75
N PHE A 88 -7.14 8.40 -27.08
CA PHE A 88 -7.22 8.57 -25.63
C PHE A 88 -8.69 8.64 -25.21
N GLN A 89 -9.26 7.53 -24.75
CA GLN A 89 -10.58 7.51 -24.12
C GLN A 89 -10.42 7.93 -22.66
N ARG A 90 -10.87 9.16 -22.35
CA ARG A 90 -10.98 9.67 -20.97
C ARG A 90 -11.73 8.65 -20.11
N GLY A 91 -11.11 8.22 -19.02
CA GLY A 91 -11.75 7.36 -18.02
C GLY A 91 -13.07 7.96 -17.55
N ARG A 92 -14.13 7.17 -17.55
CA ARG A 92 -15.43 7.58 -16.99
C ARG A 92 -15.29 7.78 -15.47
N PRO A 93 -15.98 8.77 -14.87
CA PRO A 93 -15.96 8.96 -13.43
C PRO A 93 -16.51 7.72 -12.73
N PHE A 94 -15.87 7.33 -11.63
CA PHE A 94 -16.34 6.26 -10.76
C PHE A 94 -17.66 6.70 -10.10
N GLN A 95 -18.74 5.97 -10.37
CA GLN A 95 -19.99 6.07 -9.63
C GLN A 95 -20.21 4.79 -8.83
N ARG A 96 -20.13 4.90 -7.50
CA ARG A 96 -21.29 4.70 -6.61
C ARG A 96 -20.99 5.26 -5.24
#